data_AF-A0A238Z072-F1
#
_entry.id   AF-A0A238Z072-F1
#
_cell.length_a   1.000
_cell.length_b   1.000
_cell.length_c   1.000
_cell.angle_alpha   90.00
_cell.angle_beta   90.00
_cell.angle_gamma   90.00
#
_symmetry.space_group_name_H-M   'P 1'
#
loop_
_entity.id
_entity.type
_entity.pdbx_description
1 polymer ?
#
loop_
_entity_poly.entity_id
_entity_poly.type
_entity_poly.pdbx_seq_one_letter_code
_entity_poly.pdbx_strand_id
1 'polypeptide(L)'
;MDESHEAPPPGQGLPAPGAGRPQWSARLDAYIGTLRRLKEKNALREVLERELLLTFIEVNSGGISEYPMLPTQQQGIVNLLCRRSDHPADTVLRKLAGNFPVLLNRLDKETAADDQAAMEQTTALLRNTESLLVKSVQGMVFAMGLTTDNFEELIMRHFGAPGLSQFNEILKANEFGQGFWSEFVERFIARHVSEGYEQLTANSRFHLSKDGQQVVLRYLFDDVLATLHDTPGGIERTRIQAGFAQASAHTPERMAVRKVVQACLLKGLGFLPGDMLLEHLESAALIVCMDSVAESLFRAMQARAAGQPPQEKHPLPFLLEQAVAVALGAVLVLSQSREQFLGALGALRSDELEAVRALAQGLSIDSLERVLFFLLESAFVGLLRDMARDEGAKVTIKTAAMRRSPVPAVEALAARGLTRIRKSQIWMADPTRSDMLLFKTRTAQQLASLMQVLQMEEPLQAAVRVLWDSAPIRRDFLVVIDLAQVARTTQNVKAKLAELLTKFGAIQTPPPPVPGAEPAAAG
;
A
#
# COMPACT_ATOMS: atom_id res chain seq x y z
N MET A 1 -40.21 -53.03 1.92
CA MET A 1 -40.62 -53.00 0.51
C MET A 1 -40.85 -51.53 0.20
N ASP A 2 -39.76 -50.77 0.28
CA ASP A 2 -38.92 -50.31 -0.85
C ASP A 2 -39.44 -48.93 -1.27
N GLU A 3 -39.06 -47.84 -0.60
CA GLU A 3 -37.74 -47.16 -0.65
C GLU A 3 -37.19 -47.00 -2.07
N SER A 4 -37.37 -45.80 -2.62
CA SER A 4 -36.45 -45.20 -3.58
C SER A 4 -36.28 -43.73 -3.18
N HIS A 5 -35.36 -43.50 -2.24
CA HIS A 5 -34.77 -42.21 -1.97
C HIS A 5 -33.84 -41.86 -3.13
N GLU A 6 -34.29 -41.02 -4.05
CA GLU A 6 -33.39 -40.31 -4.96
C GLU A 6 -32.66 -39.23 -4.15
N ALA A 7 -31.36 -39.41 -3.97
CA ALA A 7 -30.47 -38.43 -3.36
C ALA A 7 -30.41 -37.17 -4.25
N PRO A 8 -30.48 -35.95 -3.68
CA PRO A 8 -30.24 -34.75 -4.47
C PRO A 8 -28.74 -34.66 -4.83
N PRO A 9 -28.40 -34.10 -6.00
CA PRO A 9 -27.03 -34.05 -6.49
C PRO A 9 -26.17 -33.09 -5.65
N PRO A 10 -24.86 -33.37 -5.46
CA PRO A 10 -23.95 -32.49 -4.75
C PRO A 10 -23.57 -31.33 -5.68
N GLY A 11 -24.08 -30.13 -5.41
CA GLY A 11 -23.73 -28.94 -6.20
C GLY A 11 -24.76 -27.82 -6.27
N GLN A 12 -25.56 -27.62 -5.23
CA GLN A 12 -26.31 -26.37 -5.05
C GLN A 12 -25.53 -25.55 -4.03
N GLY A 13 -24.98 -24.38 -4.29
CA GLY A 13 -25.18 -23.41 -5.34
C GLY A 13 -24.83 -22.12 -4.61
N LEU A 14 -23.72 -21.47 -4.99
CA LEU A 14 -23.32 -20.20 -4.38
C LEU A 14 -24.55 -19.29 -4.28
N PRO A 15 -24.86 -18.68 -3.12
CA PRO A 15 -25.99 -17.78 -3.04
C PRO A 15 -25.82 -16.69 -4.08
N ALA A 16 -26.88 -16.45 -4.86
CA ALA A 16 -26.87 -15.44 -5.92
C ALA A 16 -26.41 -14.09 -5.35
N PRO A 17 -25.50 -13.37 -6.04
CA PRO A 17 -25.05 -12.06 -5.60
C PRO A 17 -26.27 -11.13 -5.49
N GLY A 18 -26.59 -10.71 -4.26
CA GLY A 18 -27.75 -9.87 -3.95
C GLY A 18 -28.82 -10.48 -3.03
N ALA A 19 -28.71 -11.76 -2.65
CA ALA A 19 -29.54 -12.30 -1.57
C ALA A 19 -29.13 -11.68 -0.23
N GLY A 20 -30.02 -10.92 0.40
CA GLY A 20 -29.77 -10.33 1.71
C GLY A 20 -29.42 -11.40 2.75
N ARG A 21 -28.69 -11.01 3.80
CA ARG A 21 -28.23 -11.92 4.87
C ARG A 21 -29.41 -12.79 5.36
N PRO A 22 -29.31 -14.14 5.33
CA PRO A 22 -30.38 -15.04 5.76
C PRO A 22 -30.79 -14.77 7.22
N GLN A 23 -32.02 -15.11 7.59
CA GLN A 23 -32.49 -14.99 8.97
C GLN A 23 -31.72 -15.92 9.92
N TRP A 24 -31.70 -15.59 11.21
CA TRP A 24 -30.92 -16.31 12.23
C TRP A 24 -31.15 -17.82 12.23
N SER A 25 -32.41 -18.28 12.13
CA SER A 25 -32.74 -19.72 12.11
C SER A 25 -32.05 -20.43 10.96
N ALA A 26 -32.20 -19.92 9.73
CA ALA A 26 -31.56 -20.49 8.54
C ALA A 26 -30.03 -20.50 8.65
N ARG A 27 -29.42 -19.47 9.24
CA ARG A 27 -27.97 -19.44 9.47
C ARG A 27 -27.54 -20.52 10.46
N LEU A 28 -28.25 -20.63 11.58
CA LEU A 28 -27.98 -21.62 12.61
C LEU A 28 -28.11 -23.05 12.08
N ASP A 29 -29.14 -23.33 11.28
CA ASP A 29 -29.37 -24.63 10.66
C ASP A 29 -28.20 -25.01 9.73
N ALA A 30 -27.69 -24.05 8.95
CA ALA A 30 -26.53 -24.27 8.09
C ALA A 30 -25.26 -24.61 8.90
N TYR A 31 -25.01 -23.90 10.00
CA TYR A 31 -23.84 -24.18 10.86
C TYR A 31 -23.94 -25.53 11.54
N ILE A 32 -25.12 -25.87 12.10
CA ILE A 32 -25.35 -27.15 12.77
C ILE A 32 -25.28 -28.30 11.76
N GLY A 33 -25.89 -28.15 10.58
CA GLY A 33 -25.84 -29.15 9.52
C GLY A 33 -24.42 -29.46 9.06
N THR A 34 -23.58 -28.42 8.94
CA THR A 34 -22.15 -28.58 8.63
C THR A 34 -21.40 -29.27 9.77
N LEU A 35 -21.62 -28.85 11.01
CA LEU A 35 -20.99 -29.45 12.19
C LEU A 35 -21.34 -30.94 12.32
N ARG A 36 -22.61 -31.33 12.12
CA ARG A 36 -23.06 -32.74 12.18
C ARG A 36 -22.39 -33.58 11.10
N ARG A 37 -22.37 -33.10 9.86
CA ARG A 37 -21.70 -33.77 8.72
C ARG A 37 -20.20 -34.01 8.98
N LEU A 38 -19.53 -33.03 9.59
CA LEU A 38 -18.10 -33.14 9.91
C LEU A 38 -17.82 -34.12 11.06
N LYS A 39 -18.71 -34.16 12.06
CA LYS A 39 -18.64 -35.16 13.15
C LYS A 39 -18.85 -36.58 12.64
N GLU A 40 -19.84 -36.80 11.78
CA GLU A 40 -20.13 -38.11 11.18
C GLU A 40 -18.93 -38.66 10.40
N LYS A 41 -18.16 -37.77 9.75
CA LYS A 41 -16.93 -38.12 9.02
C LYS A 41 -15.69 -38.22 9.90
N ASN A 42 -15.79 -38.04 11.21
CA ASN A 42 -14.66 -37.97 12.14
C ASN A 42 -13.58 -36.97 11.67
N ALA A 43 -13.99 -35.80 11.17
CA ALA A 43 -13.07 -34.78 10.70
C ALA A 43 -12.12 -34.32 11.82
N LEU A 44 -10.85 -34.10 11.48
CA LEU A 44 -9.88 -33.49 12.38
C LEU A 44 -10.36 -32.09 12.80
N ARG A 45 -10.00 -31.66 14.01
CA ARG A 45 -10.41 -30.35 14.56
C ARG A 45 -10.13 -29.18 13.62
N GLU A 46 -8.96 -29.18 12.98
CA GLU A 46 -8.54 -28.10 12.07
C GLU A 46 -9.38 -28.06 10.78
N VAL A 47 -9.75 -29.24 10.26
CA VAL A 47 -10.66 -29.35 9.11
C VAL A 47 -12.05 -28.89 9.53
N LEU A 48 -12.51 -29.27 10.72
CA LEU A 48 -13.81 -28.86 11.25
C LEU A 48 -13.91 -27.34 11.41
N GLU A 49 -12.89 -26.70 12.01
CA GLU A 49 -12.83 -25.24 12.19
C GLU A 49 -12.84 -24.54 10.82
N ARG A 50 -12.03 -24.99 9.86
CA ARG A 50 -11.97 -24.43 8.51
C ARG A 50 -13.31 -24.51 7.76
N GLU A 51 -13.91 -25.69 7.69
CA GLU A 51 -15.16 -25.91 6.95
C GLU A 51 -16.34 -25.14 7.59
N LEU A 52 -16.36 -25.01 8.91
CA LEU A 52 -17.33 -24.15 9.59
C LEU A 52 -17.10 -22.66 9.33
N LEU A 53 -15.84 -22.20 9.28
CA LEU A 53 -15.53 -20.81 8.93
C LEU A 53 -15.91 -20.50 7.48
N LEU A 54 -15.70 -21.44 6.55
CA LEU A 54 -16.16 -21.33 5.17
C LEU A 54 -17.69 -21.17 5.10
N THR A 55 -18.43 -22.08 5.76
CA THR A 55 -19.89 -21.99 5.84
C THR A 55 -20.34 -20.68 6.48
N PHE A 56 -19.64 -20.23 7.53
CA PHE A 56 -19.88 -18.94 8.17
C PHE A 56 -19.73 -17.77 7.20
N ILE A 57 -18.67 -17.71 6.39
CA ILE A 57 -18.46 -16.64 5.41
C ILE A 57 -19.55 -16.67 4.35
N GLU A 58 -19.85 -17.85 3.79
CA GLU A 58 -20.86 -18.02 2.75
C GLU A 58 -22.24 -17.52 3.20
N VAL A 59 -22.67 -17.95 4.38
CA VAL A 59 -23.98 -17.62 4.95
C VAL A 59 -24.05 -16.16 5.41
N ASN A 60 -22.92 -15.53 5.77
CA ASN A 60 -22.89 -14.12 6.18
C ASN A 60 -22.45 -13.15 5.08
N SER A 61 -22.19 -13.62 3.86
CA SER A 61 -21.75 -12.81 2.73
C SER A 61 -22.60 -11.55 2.53
N GLY A 62 -23.93 -11.69 2.52
CA GLY A 62 -24.88 -10.55 2.39
C GLY A 62 -24.93 -9.61 3.60
N GLY A 63 -24.19 -9.90 4.68
CA GLY A 63 -24.03 -9.05 5.86
C GLY A 63 -22.66 -8.39 5.97
N ILE A 64 -21.75 -8.64 5.02
CA ILE A 64 -20.43 -8.05 4.93
C ILE A 64 -20.46 -7.05 3.77
N SER A 65 -20.20 -5.78 4.07
CA SER A 65 -20.15 -4.71 3.08
C SER A 65 -19.03 -4.96 2.09
N GLU A 66 -19.29 -4.74 0.79
CA GLU A 66 -18.33 -4.92 -0.32
C GLU A 66 -17.93 -6.40 -0.56
N TYR A 67 -18.79 -7.33 -0.14
CA TYR A 67 -18.66 -8.76 -0.42
C TYR A 67 -19.78 -9.22 -1.39
N PRO A 68 -19.52 -10.15 -2.33
CA PRO A 68 -18.26 -10.84 -2.58
C PRO A 68 -17.19 -9.98 -3.28
N MET A 69 -15.94 -10.12 -2.81
CA MET A 69 -14.74 -9.59 -3.48
C MET A 69 -14.32 -10.51 -4.65
N LEU A 70 -13.17 -10.27 -5.28
CA LEU A 70 -12.62 -11.24 -6.24
C LEU A 70 -12.38 -12.61 -5.57
N PRO A 71 -12.58 -13.76 -6.26
CA PRO A 71 -12.40 -15.07 -5.67
C PRO A 71 -11.02 -15.30 -5.01
N THR A 72 -9.95 -14.76 -5.61
CA THR A 72 -8.58 -14.79 -5.05
C THR A 72 -8.46 -14.03 -3.73
N GLN A 73 -9.11 -12.88 -3.63
CA GLN A 73 -9.18 -12.07 -2.41
C GLN A 73 -10.01 -12.75 -1.32
N GLN A 74 -11.15 -13.37 -1.70
CA GLN A 74 -11.95 -14.18 -0.78
C GLN A 74 -11.12 -15.34 -0.22
N GLN A 75 -10.37 -16.03 -1.07
CA GLN A 75 -9.48 -17.11 -0.65
C GLN A 75 -8.39 -16.60 0.30
N GLY A 76 -7.85 -15.39 0.07
CA GLY A 76 -6.92 -14.72 0.97
C GLY A 76 -7.51 -14.49 2.37
N ILE A 77 -8.75 -13.99 2.46
CA ILE A 77 -9.46 -13.79 3.74
C ILE A 77 -9.68 -15.13 4.46
N VAL A 78 -10.14 -16.15 3.74
CA VAL A 78 -10.32 -17.50 4.29
C VAL A 78 -9.00 -18.03 4.83
N ASN A 79 -7.92 -17.90 4.05
CA ASN A 79 -6.58 -18.32 4.45
C ASN A 79 -6.11 -17.57 5.70
N LEU A 80 -6.37 -16.26 5.80
CA LEU A 80 -6.03 -15.46 6.98
C LEU A 80 -6.78 -15.89 8.24
N LEU A 81 -8.04 -16.28 8.11
CA LEU A 81 -8.86 -16.75 9.25
C LEU A 81 -8.50 -18.18 9.67
N CYS A 82 -8.07 -19.01 8.73
CA CYS A 82 -7.83 -20.44 8.95
C CYS A 82 -6.36 -20.79 9.21
N ARG A 83 -5.40 -19.99 8.71
CA ARG A 83 -3.96 -20.25 8.89
C ARG A 83 -3.51 -19.77 10.26
N ARG A 84 -2.59 -20.52 10.85
CA ARG A 84 -1.90 -20.12 12.08
C ARG A 84 -0.72 -19.24 11.73
N SER A 85 -0.64 -18.09 12.37
CA SER A 85 0.54 -17.22 12.34
C SER A 85 1.00 -16.91 13.76
N ASP A 86 2.23 -16.42 13.90
CA ASP A 86 2.75 -15.92 15.17
C ASP A 86 2.27 -14.49 15.47
N HIS A 87 1.40 -13.92 14.62
CA HIS A 87 0.89 -12.56 14.80
C HIS A 87 -0.03 -12.49 16.03
N PRO A 88 0.17 -11.55 16.98
CA PRO A 88 -0.63 -11.50 18.21
C PRO A 88 -2.14 -11.34 17.98
N ALA A 89 -2.54 -10.58 16.95
CA ALA A 89 -3.96 -10.45 16.57
C ALA A 89 -4.60 -11.78 16.11
N ASP A 90 -3.83 -12.67 15.49
CA ASP A 90 -4.30 -14.00 15.06
C ASP A 90 -4.69 -14.84 16.28
N THR A 91 -3.98 -14.72 17.39
CA THR A 91 -4.33 -15.45 18.63
C THR A 91 -5.71 -15.08 19.16
N VAL A 92 -6.09 -13.81 19.09
CA VAL A 92 -7.41 -13.34 19.53
C VAL A 92 -8.50 -13.80 18.56
N LEU A 93 -8.25 -13.68 17.26
CA LEU A 93 -9.19 -14.12 16.22
C LEU A 93 -9.40 -15.64 16.26
N ARG A 94 -8.33 -16.43 16.44
CA ARG A 94 -8.41 -17.89 16.62
C ARG A 94 -9.22 -18.28 17.85
N LYS A 95 -9.07 -17.55 18.96
CA LYS A 95 -9.88 -17.80 20.16
C LYS A 95 -11.36 -17.56 19.87
N LEU A 96 -11.69 -16.50 19.13
CA LEU A 96 -13.07 -16.18 18.73
C LEU A 96 -13.62 -17.24 17.76
N ALA A 97 -12.86 -17.57 16.72
CA ALA A 97 -13.21 -18.59 15.72
C ALA A 97 -13.36 -19.98 16.34
N GLY A 98 -12.46 -20.38 17.23
CA GLY A 98 -12.51 -21.66 17.94
C GLY A 98 -13.61 -21.74 19.00
N ASN A 99 -14.06 -20.61 19.56
CA ASN A 99 -15.20 -20.58 20.48
C ASN A 99 -16.53 -20.84 19.75
N PHE A 100 -16.63 -20.47 18.47
CA PHE A 100 -17.84 -20.65 17.68
C PHE A 100 -18.31 -22.12 17.58
N PRO A 101 -17.48 -23.10 17.16
CA PRO A 101 -17.88 -24.51 17.15
C PRO A 101 -18.12 -25.07 18.54
N VAL A 102 -17.44 -24.57 19.58
CA VAL A 102 -17.68 -24.97 20.97
C VAL A 102 -19.09 -24.59 21.40
N LEU A 103 -19.51 -23.37 21.10
CA LEU A 103 -20.85 -22.90 21.41
C LEU A 103 -21.94 -23.62 20.60
N LEU A 104 -21.67 -23.95 19.32
CA LEU A 104 -22.60 -24.77 18.52
C LEU A 104 -22.78 -26.17 19.12
N ASN A 105 -21.69 -26.81 19.54
CA ASN A 105 -21.73 -28.09 20.24
C ASN A 105 -22.49 -28.02 21.56
N ARG A 106 -22.32 -26.92 22.30
CA ARG A 106 -23.01 -26.68 23.55
C ARG A 106 -24.51 -26.54 23.32
N LEU A 107 -24.92 -25.77 22.32
CA LEU A 107 -26.33 -25.60 21.97
C LEU A 107 -26.98 -26.92 21.55
N ASP A 108 -26.30 -27.75 20.75
CA ASP A 108 -26.78 -29.07 20.32
C ASP A 108 -27.04 -29.99 21.53
N LYS A 109 -26.16 -29.96 22.54
CA LYS A 109 -26.34 -30.72 23.81
C LYS A 109 -27.47 -30.18 24.67
N GLU A 110 -27.56 -28.87 24.83
CA GLU A 110 -28.61 -28.20 25.63
C GLU A 110 -30.00 -28.42 24.98
N THR A 111 -30.07 -28.43 23.65
CA THR A 111 -31.28 -28.77 22.88
C THR A 111 -31.69 -30.23 23.12
N ALA A 112 -30.74 -31.16 23.18
CA ALA A 112 -31.03 -32.56 23.49
C ALA A 112 -31.47 -32.78 24.95
N ALA A 113 -31.10 -31.89 25.86
CA ALA A 113 -31.45 -31.93 27.27
C ALA A 113 -32.73 -31.13 27.62
N ASP A 114 -33.33 -30.43 26.66
CA ASP A 114 -34.52 -29.57 26.82
C ASP A 114 -34.37 -28.46 27.88
N ASP A 115 -33.14 -27.94 28.07
CA ASP A 115 -32.86 -26.84 29.00
C ASP A 115 -33.00 -25.47 28.32
N GLN A 116 -34.22 -24.93 28.34
CA GLN A 116 -34.57 -23.69 27.65
C GLN A 116 -33.75 -22.47 28.11
N ALA A 117 -33.44 -22.37 29.40
CA ALA A 117 -32.69 -21.23 29.94
C ALA A 117 -31.22 -21.26 29.47
N ALA A 118 -30.61 -22.45 29.46
CA ALA A 118 -29.26 -22.62 28.92
C ALA A 118 -29.23 -22.38 27.39
N MET A 119 -30.24 -22.85 26.66
CA MET A 119 -30.38 -22.63 25.22
C MET A 119 -30.45 -21.14 24.87
N GLU A 120 -31.24 -20.35 25.59
CA GLU A 120 -31.34 -18.89 25.37
C GLU A 120 -29.99 -18.20 25.62
N GLN A 121 -29.30 -18.56 26.70
CA GLN A 121 -27.98 -18.01 27.03
C GLN A 121 -26.94 -18.35 25.94
N THR A 122 -26.85 -19.62 25.54
CA THR A 122 -25.90 -20.07 24.51
C THR A 122 -26.23 -19.46 23.15
N THR A 123 -27.52 -19.29 22.82
CA THR A 123 -27.94 -18.61 21.58
C THR A 123 -27.50 -17.15 21.57
N ALA A 124 -27.63 -16.43 22.69
CA ALA A 124 -27.15 -15.06 22.79
C ALA A 124 -25.62 -14.97 22.61
N LEU A 125 -24.86 -15.87 23.24
CA LEU A 125 -23.41 -15.95 23.09
C LEU A 125 -22.99 -16.29 21.65
N LEU A 126 -23.71 -17.19 20.98
CA LEU A 126 -23.48 -17.52 19.58
C LEU A 126 -23.70 -16.33 18.66
N ARG A 127 -24.80 -15.57 18.84
CA ARG A 127 -25.08 -14.37 18.06
C ARG A 127 -24.01 -13.29 18.26
N ASN A 128 -23.56 -13.10 19.50
CA ASN A 128 -22.49 -12.15 19.79
C ASN A 128 -21.17 -12.59 19.12
N THR A 129 -20.80 -13.87 19.26
CA THR A 129 -19.60 -14.44 18.63
C THR A 129 -19.65 -14.31 17.10
N GLU A 130 -20.80 -14.65 16.48
CA GLU A 130 -21.04 -14.48 15.05
C GLU A 130 -20.86 -13.01 14.63
N SER A 131 -21.46 -12.08 15.38
CA SER A 131 -21.33 -10.64 15.07
C SER A 131 -19.90 -10.14 15.17
N LEU A 132 -19.12 -10.61 16.16
CA LEU A 132 -17.71 -10.23 16.28
C LEU A 132 -16.89 -10.81 15.13
N LEU A 133 -17.12 -12.06 14.74
CA LEU A 133 -16.47 -12.67 13.58
C LEU A 133 -16.80 -11.89 12.30
N VAL A 134 -18.07 -11.52 12.07
CA VAL A 134 -18.48 -10.73 10.91
C VAL A 134 -17.75 -9.38 10.90
N LYS A 135 -17.63 -8.73 12.06
CA LYS A 135 -16.90 -7.46 12.18
C LYS A 135 -15.41 -7.62 11.91
N SER A 136 -14.79 -8.72 12.35
CA SER A 136 -13.40 -9.03 11.99
C SER A 136 -13.21 -9.25 10.50
N VAL A 137 -14.10 -10.02 9.85
CA VAL A 137 -14.06 -10.16 8.39
C VAL A 137 -14.28 -8.83 7.68
N GLN A 138 -15.19 -7.99 8.16
CA GLN A 138 -15.43 -6.64 7.62
C GLN A 138 -14.16 -5.77 7.66
N GLY A 139 -13.41 -5.82 8.76
CA GLY A 139 -12.12 -5.14 8.88
C GLY A 139 -11.09 -5.62 7.87
N MET A 140 -11.04 -6.94 7.60
CA MET A 140 -10.18 -7.52 6.57
C MET A 140 -10.57 -7.05 5.16
N VAL A 141 -11.87 -7.07 4.85
CA VAL A 141 -12.42 -6.61 3.56
C VAL A 141 -12.11 -5.13 3.32
N PHE A 142 -12.33 -4.27 4.32
CA PHE A 142 -12.02 -2.84 4.19
C PHE A 142 -10.52 -2.59 4.03
N ALA A 143 -9.67 -3.26 4.80
CA ALA A 143 -8.22 -3.07 4.69
C ALA A 143 -7.68 -3.54 3.32
N MET A 144 -8.09 -4.73 2.88
CA MET A 144 -7.64 -5.29 1.61
C MET A 144 -8.18 -4.49 0.43
N GLY A 145 -9.49 -4.21 0.42
CA GLY A 145 -10.14 -3.42 -0.64
C GLY A 145 -9.56 -2.01 -0.73
N LEU A 146 -9.40 -1.31 0.40
CA LEU A 146 -8.80 0.04 0.39
C LEU A 146 -7.38 0.03 -0.16
N THR A 147 -6.58 -0.99 0.20
CA THR A 147 -5.22 -1.10 -0.30
C THR A 147 -5.24 -1.34 -1.81
N THR A 148 -6.01 -2.32 -2.30
CA THR A 148 -6.07 -2.61 -3.74
C THR A 148 -6.61 -1.43 -4.54
N ASP A 149 -7.70 -0.80 -4.10
CA ASP A 149 -8.32 0.34 -4.80
C ASP A 149 -7.36 1.54 -4.88
N ASN A 150 -6.61 1.82 -3.81
CA ASN A 150 -5.63 2.91 -3.81
C ASN A 150 -4.43 2.61 -4.71
N PHE A 151 -4.01 1.34 -4.82
CA PHE A 151 -3.02 0.94 -5.81
C PHE A 151 -3.57 0.99 -7.24
N GLU A 152 -4.83 0.63 -7.49
CA GLU A 152 -5.47 0.82 -8.81
C GLU A 152 -5.48 2.29 -9.22
N GLU A 153 -5.86 3.19 -8.32
CA GLU A 153 -5.84 4.63 -8.57
C GLU A 153 -4.41 5.14 -8.80
N LEU A 154 -3.44 4.69 -8.01
CA LEU A 154 -2.03 5.01 -8.21
C LEU A 154 -1.52 4.55 -9.58
N ILE A 155 -1.86 3.30 -9.98
CA ILE A 155 -1.47 2.75 -11.27
C ILE A 155 -2.14 3.51 -12.41
N MET A 156 -3.43 3.84 -12.29
CA MET A 156 -4.13 4.65 -13.30
C MET A 156 -3.48 6.03 -13.46
N ARG A 157 -3.09 6.68 -12.36
CA ARG A 157 -2.47 8.02 -12.37
C ARG A 157 -1.13 8.04 -13.10
N HIS A 158 -0.29 7.01 -12.93
CA HIS A 158 1.10 7.02 -13.43
C HIS A 158 1.35 6.11 -14.63
N PHE A 159 0.60 5.02 -14.79
CA PHE A 159 0.78 4.03 -15.86
C PHE A 159 -0.43 3.93 -16.80
N GLY A 160 -1.50 4.68 -16.53
CA GLY A 160 -2.69 4.76 -17.37
C GLY A 160 -3.49 3.45 -17.47
N ALA A 161 -4.42 3.42 -18.42
CA ALA A 161 -5.28 2.26 -18.66
C ALA A 161 -4.51 0.95 -18.98
N PRO A 162 -3.39 0.97 -19.75
CA PRO A 162 -2.60 -0.24 -19.98
C PRO A 162 -1.99 -0.80 -18.69
N GLY A 163 -1.46 0.08 -17.81
CA GLY A 163 -0.96 -0.31 -16.51
C GLY A 163 -2.05 -0.90 -15.62
N LEU A 164 -3.23 -0.26 -15.59
CA LEU A 164 -4.36 -0.77 -14.80
C LEU A 164 -4.82 -2.15 -15.27
N SER A 165 -4.83 -2.41 -16.57
CA SER A 165 -5.13 -3.75 -17.11
C SER A 165 -4.15 -4.79 -16.57
N GLN A 166 -2.85 -4.50 -16.59
CA GLN A 166 -1.83 -5.41 -16.06
C GLN A 166 -1.99 -5.62 -14.56
N PHE A 167 -2.30 -4.56 -13.79
CA PHE A 167 -2.54 -4.68 -12.35
C PHE A 167 -3.75 -5.58 -12.04
N ASN A 168 -4.83 -5.44 -12.81
CA ASN A 168 -6.02 -6.26 -12.69
C ASN A 168 -5.77 -7.74 -13.02
N GLU A 169 -4.84 -8.05 -13.91
CA GLU A 169 -4.39 -9.42 -14.16
C GLU A 169 -3.69 -10.01 -12.93
N ILE A 170 -2.79 -9.25 -12.29
CA ILE A 170 -2.09 -9.68 -11.07
C ILE A 170 -3.10 -9.96 -9.96
N LEU A 171 -4.08 -9.07 -9.74
CA LEU A 171 -5.14 -9.24 -8.75
C LEU A 171 -5.99 -10.51 -8.97
N LYS A 172 -6.25 -10.86 -10.25
CA LYS A 172 -7.01 -12.06 -10.61
C LYS A 172 -6.18 -13.34 -10.51
N ALA A 173 -4.87 -13.26 -10.74
CA ALA A 173 -3.98 -14.41 -10.75
C ALA A 173 -3.44 -14.80 -9.37
N ASN A 174 -3.28 -13.83 -8.47
CA ASN A 174 -2.62 -14.03 -7.19
C ASN A 174 -3.54 -13.74 -6.00
N GLU A 175 -3.39 -14.50 -4.92
CA GLU A 175 -3.85 -14.07 -3.60
C GLU A 175 -3.08 -12.80 -3.17
N PHE A 176 -3.72 -11.94 -2.36
CA PHE A 176 -3.12 -10.73 -1.82
C PHE A 176 -2.00 -11.09 -0.82
N GLY A 177 -0.81 -11.34 -1.37
CA GLY A 177 0.25 -12.12 -0.76
C GLY A 177 1.63 -11.74 -1.29
N GLN A 178 2.67 -12.49 -0.90
CA GLN A 178 4.04 -12.26 -1.41
C GLN A 178 4.14 -12.39 -2.93
N GLY A 179 3.41 -13.33 -3.55
CA GLY A 179 3.40 -13.50 -5.01
C GLY A 179 2.87 -12.26 -5.73
N PHE A 180 1.72 -11.74 -5.26
CA PHE A 180 1.14 -10.48 -5.73
C PHE A 180 2.15 -9.32 -5.64
N TRP A 181 2.79 -9.14 -4.48
CA TRP A 181 3.74 -8.05 -4.29
C TRP A 181 5.01 -8.20 -5.12
N SER A 182 5.51 -9.42 -5.30
CA SER A 182 6.70 -9.68 -6.12
C SER A 182 6.43 -9.36 -7.58
N GLU A 183 5.27 -9.76 -8.09
CA GLU A 183 4.87 -9.47 -9.46
C GLU A 183 4.58 -7.98 -9.68
N PHE A 184 4.00 -7.30 -8.68
CA PHE A 184 3.85 -5.84 -8.69
C PHE A 184 5.20 -5.13 -8.78
N VAL A 185 6.15 -5.48 -7.91
CA VAL A 185 7.49 -4.87 -7.88
C VAL A 185 8.22 -5.12 -9.20
N GLU A 186 8.16 -6.34 -9.73
CA GLU A 186 8.82 -6.68 -10.99
C GLU A 186 8.24 -5.87 -12.17
N ARG A 187 6.91 -5.89 -12.34
CA ARG A 187 6.26 -5.28 -13.51
C ARG A 187 6.25 -3.74 -13.47
N PHE A 188 5.94 -3.15 -12.31
CA PHE A 188 5.73 -1.70 -12.20
C PHE A 188 6.96 -0.93 -11.72
N ILE A 189 7.92 -1.60 -11.07
CA ILE A 189 9.16 -0.96 -10.59
C ILE A 189 10.35 -1.38 -11.44
N ALA A 190 10.78 -2.64 -11.35
CA ALA A 190 12.04 -3.10 -11.93
C ALA A 190 12.03 -2.99 -13.47
N ARG A 191 11.02 -3.56 -14.12
CA ARG A 191 10.88 -3.53 -15.58
C ARG A 191 10.73 -2.11 -16.11
N HIS A 192 9.92 -1.28 -15.46
CA HIS A 192 9.71 0.10 -15.90
C HIS A 192 11.01 0.91 -15.85
N VAL A 193 11.79 0.75 -14.78
CA VAL A 193 13.09 1.39 -14.64
C VAL A 193 14.10 0.90 -15.68
N SER A 194 14.11 -0.40 -15.98
CA SER A 194 14.97 -0.98 -17.03
C SER A 194 14.62 -0.43 -18.41
N GLU A 195 13.33 -0.44 -18.77
CA GLU A 195 12.83 0.09 -20.06
C GLU A 195 13.10 1.60 -20.18
N GLY A 196 12.89 2.36 -19.10
CA GLY A 196 13.21 3.80 -19.05
C GLY A 196 14.71 4.07 -19.24
N TYR A 197 15.59 3.25 -18.63
CA TYR A 197 17.03 3.36 -18.84
C TYR A 197 17.47 3.04 -20.27
N GLU A 198 16.93 1.97 -20.85
CA GLU A 198 17.18 1.59 -22.25
C GLU A 198 16.75 2.69 -23.22
N GLN A 199 15.57 3.29 -23.02
CA GLN A 199 15.11 4.40 -23.85
C GLN A 199 15.97 5.65 -23.68
N LEU A 200 16.39 5.97 -22.45
CA LEU A 200 17.27 7.10 -22.18
C LEU A 200 18.59 6.94 -22.93
N THR A 201 19.23 5.77 -22.84
CA THR A 201 20.52 5.49 -23.47
C THR A 201 20.40 5.39 -25.00
N ALA A 202 19.34 4.77 -25.52
CA ALA A 202 19.06 4.72 -26.96
C ALA A 202 18.89 6.13 -27.57
N ASN A 203 18.25 7.04 -26.84
CA ASN A 203 18.03 8.43 -27.27
C ASN A 203 19.17 9.38 -26.87
N SER A 204 20.29 8.86 -26.33
CA SER A 204 21.43 9.65 -25.85
C SER A 204 21.05 10.78 -24.87
N ARG A 205 20.04 10.57 -24.03
CA ARG A 205 19.54 11.56 -23.05
C ARG A 205 20.35 11.57 -21.75
N PHE A 206 21.67 11.74 -21.88
CA PHE A 206 22.58 11.84 -20.75
C PHE A 206 23.56 13.00 -20.96
N HIS A 207 24.13 13.51 -19.88
CA HIS A 207 25.16 14.56 -19.96
C HIS A 207 26.51 13.99 -19.55
N LEU A 208 27.48 14.05 -20.47
CA LEU A 208 28.87 13.68 -20.22
C LEU A 208 29.69 14.92 -19.88
N SER A 209 30.44 14.86 -18.79
CA SER A 209 31.36 15.93 -18.38
C SER A 209 32.65 15.36 -17.81
N LYS A 210 33.72 16.15 -17.86
CA LYS A 210 35.02 15.82 -17.25
C LYS A 210 35.33 16.86 -16.17
N ASP A 211 35.60 16.39 -14.96
CA ASP A 211 35.97 17.21 -13.81
C ASP A 211 37.29 16.69 -13.24
N GLY A 212 38.40 17.35 -13.59
CA GLY A 212 39.75 16.90 -13.20
C GLY A 212 40.06 15.46 -13.63
N GLN A 213 40.24 14.58 -12.65
CA GLN A 213 40.49 13.14 -12.82
C GLN A 213 39.20 12.30 -12.83
N GLN A 214 38.03 12.92 -12.93
CA GLN A 214 36.74 12.23 -12.96
C GLN A 214 36.04 12.46 -14.28
N VAL A 215 35.42 11.40 -14.80
CA VAL A 215 34.44 11.48 -15.89
C VAL A 215 33.08 11.22 -15.27
N VAL A 216 32.12 12.11 -15.52
CA VAL A 216 30.79 12.05 -14.92
C VAL A 216 29.75 11.93 -16.02
N LEU A 217 29.00 10.83 -15.97
CA LEU A 217 27.75 10.66 -16.71
C LEU A 217 26.60 11.04 -15.81
N ARG A 218 25.74 11.95 -16.27
CA ARG A 218 24.56 12.42 -15.54
C ARG A 218 23.29 11.98 -16.26
N TYR A 219 22.46 11.25 -15.52
CA TYR A 219 21.12 10.84 -15.88
C TYR A 219 20.10 11.69 -15.13
N LEU A 220 19.13 12.25 -15.84
CA LEU A 220 18.00 12.93 -15.22
C LEU A 220 16.93 11.89 -14.92
N PHE A 221 16.44 11.86 -13.69
CA PHE A 221 15.40 10.89 -13.36
C PHE A 221 14.09 11.19 -14.09
N ASP A 222 13.79 12.47 -14.36
CA ASP A 222 12.64 12.85 -15.18
C ASP A 222 12.62 12.14 -16.54
N ASP A 223 13.80 11.88 -17.14
CA ASP A 223 13.87 11.19 -18.43
C ASP A 223 13.59 9.69 -18.29
N VAL A 224 13.95 9.09 -17.14
CA VAL A 224 13.59 7.71 -16.80
C VAL A 224 12.09 7.60 -16.53
N LEU A 225 11.51 8.63 -15.90
CA LEU A 225 10.08 8.71 -15.59
C LEU A 225 9.24 9.22 -16.76
N ALA A 226 9.84 9.64 -17.88
CA ALA A 226 9.11 10.18 -19.03
C ALA A 226 8.19 9.13 -19.70
N THR A 227 8.38 7.85 -19.37
CA THR A 227 7.51 6.74 -19.74
C THR A 227 6.26 6.63 -18.87
N LEU A 228 6.19 7.35 -17.75
CA LEU A 228 4.97 7.50 -16.96
C LEU A 228 4.05 8.51 -17.64
N HIS A 229 2.74 8.32 -17.50
CA HIS A 229 1.76 9.23 -18.03
C HIS A 229 1.78 10.58 -17.26
N ASP A 230 2.01 11.68 -18.00
CA ASP A 230 2.01 13.05 -17.45
C ASP A 230 0.60 13.54 -17.07
N THR A 231 -0.45 12.93 -17.61
CA THR A 231 -1.85 13.23 -17.27
C THR A 231 -2.42 12.15 -16.36
N PRO A 232 -2.85 12.50 -15.12
CA PRO A 232 -3.49 11.53 -14.25
C PRO A 232 -4.79 11.06 -14.89
N GLY A 233 -4.85 9.78 -15.25
CA GLY A 233 -6.12 9.12 -15.53
C GLY A 233 -6.99 9.17 -14.28
N GLY A 234 -8.27 9.50 -14.43
CA GLY A 234 -9.24 9.39 -13.35
C GLY A 234 -9.86 7.99 -13.34
N ILE A 235 -9.90 7.36 -12.17
CA ILE A 235 -10.79 6.22 -11.92
C ILE A 235 -11.88 6.67 -10.95
N GLU A 236 -13.10 6.17 -11.12
CA GLU A 236 -14.18 6.44 -10.17
C GLU A 236 -13.83 5.82 -8.82
N ARG A 237 -13.96 6.63 -7.76
CA ARG A 237 -13.68 6.14 -6.41
C ARG A 237 -14.68 5.08 -6.02
N THR A 238 -14.17 3.99 -5.44
CA THR A 238 -15.01 2.95 -4.88
C THR A 238 -15.74 3.43 -3.64
N ARG A 239 -16.75 2.68 -3.19
CA ARG A 239 -17.45 2.96 -1.92
C ARG A 239 -16.51 2.89 -0.73
N ILE A 240 -15.51 2.00 -0.77
CA ILE A 240 -14.47 1.87 0.27
C ILE A 240 -13.63 3.15 0.32
N GLN A 241 -13.14 3.61 -0.83
CA GLN A 241 -12.36 4.85 -0.91
C GLN A 241 -13.19 6.08 -0.50
N ALA A 242 -14.47 6.14 -0.87
CA ALA A 242 -15.38 7.19 -0.44
C ALA A 242 -15.61 7.16 1.09
N GLY A 243 -15.82 5.98 1.67
CA GLY A 243 -15.93 5.78 3.11
C GLY A 243 -14.66 6.19 3.85
N PHE A 244 -13.49 5.83 3.32
CA PHE A 244 -12.19 6.24 3.87
C PHE A 244 -11.98 7.76 3.79
N ALA A 245 -12.33 8.39 2.66
CA ALA A 245 -12.27 9.84 2.49
C ALA A 245 -13.17 10.56 3.50
N GLN A 246 -14.36 10.01 3.78
CA GLN A 246 -15.27 10.54 4.80
C GLN A 246 -14.71 10.35 6.23
N ALA A 247 -14.14 9.18 6.54
CA ALA A 247 -13.54 8.88 7.83
C ALA A 247 -12.29 9.74 8.12
N SER A 248 -11.50 10.03 7.09
CA SER A 248 -10.27 10.83 7.19
C SER A 248 -10.51 12.35 7.14
N ALA A 249 -11.72 12.79 6.80
CA ALA A 249 -12.07 14.20 6.70
C ALA A 249 -11.74 15.00 7.97
N HIS A 250 -11.24 16.22 7.79
CA HIS A 250 -10.82 17.13 8.85
C HIS A 250 -11.97 17.99 9.40
N THR A 251 -13.20 17.46 9.38
CA THR A 251 -14.34 18.14 10.00
C THR A 251 -14.34 17.89 11.51
N PRO A 252 -14.81 18.85 12.33
CA PRO A 252 -14.83 18.69 13.79
C PRO A 252 -15.55 17.41 14.25
N GLU A 253 -16.66 17.07 13.58
CA GLU A 253 -17.46 15.88 13.87
C GLU A 253 -16.69 14.58 13.60
N ARG A 254 -16.08 14.45 12.42
CA ARG A 254 -15.31 13.25 12.05
C ARG A 254 -14.06 13.10 12.90
N MET A 255 -13.39 14.21 13.24
CA MET A 255 -12.28 14.21 14.18
C MET A 255 -12.70 13.77 15.58
N ALA A 256 -13.89 14.16 16.06
CA ALA A 256 -14.40 13.75 17.36
C ALA A 256 -14.68 12.23 17.43
N VAL A 257 -15.35 11.68 16.41
CA VAL A 257 -15.58 10.22 16.31
C VAL A 257 -14.25 9.47 16.29
N ARG A 258 -13.31 9.89 15.43
CA ARG A 258 -11.99 9.27 15.30
C ARG A 258 -11.21 9.26 16.62
N LYS A 259 -11.23 10.36 17.37
CA LYS A 259 -10.56 10.46 18.68
C LYS A 259 -11.14 9.47 19.68
N VAL A 260 -12.46 9.31 19.75
CA VAL A 260 -13.11 8.34 20.63
C VAL A 260 -12.73 6.91 20.21
N VAL A 261 -12.82 6.60 18.91
CA VAL A 261 -12.42 5.29 18.38
C VAL A 261 -10.96 4.99 18.71
N GLN A 262 -10.03 5.90 18.42
CA GLN A 262 -8.60 5.74 18.73
C GLN A 262 -8.35 5.48 20.22
N ALA A 263 -9.00 6.24 21.10
CA ALA A 263 -8.87 6.05 22.55
C ALA A 263 -9.38 4.67 23.00
N CYS A 264 -10.49 4.20 22.43
CA CYS A 264 -11.03 2.87 22.70
C CYS A 264 -10.10 1.76 22.19
N LEU A 265 -9.56 1.92 20.97
CA LEU A 265 -8.65 0.96 20.37
C LEU A 265 -7.31 0.87 21.10
N LEU A 266 -6.78 1.98 21.61
CA LEU A 266 -5.54 1.99 22.39
C LEU A 266 -5.63 1.04 23.60
N LYS A 267 -6.80 0.98 24.25
CA LYS A 267 -7.08 0.03 25.34
C LYS A 267 -7.41 -1.37 24.83
N GLY A 268 -8.28 -1.47 23.81
CA GLY A 268 -8.77 -2.74 23.28
C GLY A 268 -7.70 -3.58 22.57
N LEU A 269 -6.67 -2.94 22.04
CA LEU A 269 -5.53 -3.57 21.35
C LEU A 269 -4.26 -3.55 22.20
N GLY A 270 -4.34 -3.24 23.50
CA GLY A 270 -3.18 -3.14 24.40
C GLY A 270 -2.41 -4.45 24.62
N PHE A 271 -2.87 -5.57 24.05
CA PHE A 271 -2.15 -6.85 24.03
C PHE A 271 -1.14 -6.93 22.86
N LEU A 272 -1.22 -6.03 21.87
CA LEU A 272 -0.23 -5.92 20.80
C LEU A 272 1.07 -5.30 21.35
N PRO A 273 2.25 -5.66 20.79
CA PRO A 273 3.49 -4.95 21.08
C PRO A 273 3.35 -3.44 20.81
N GLY A 274 3.97 -2.61 21.66
CA GLY A 274 3.79 -1.15 21.60
C GLY A 274 4.10 -0.54 20.22
N ASP A 275 5.20 -0.95 19.59
CA ASP A 275 5.61 -0.46 18.28
C ASP A 275 4.59 -0.83 17.19
N MET A 276 4.10 -2.07 17.19
CA MET A 276 3.08 -2.57 16.26
C MET A 276 1.73 -1.85 16.47
N LEU A 277 1.35 -1.61 17.72
CA LEU A 277 0.13 -0.89 18.05
C LEU A 277 0.19 0.54 17.50
N LEU A 278 1.25 1.28 17.81
CA LEU A 278 1.40 2.67 17.38
C LEU A 278 1.41 2.80 15.86
N GLU A 279 2.06 1.85 15.19
CA GLU A 279 2.18 1.79 13.74
C GLU A 279 0.84 1.59 13.02
N HIS A 280 -0.07 0.80 13.58
CA HIS A 280 -1.34 0.49 12.93
C HIS A 280 -2.54 1.26 13.51
N LEU A 281 -2.39 1.94 14.66
CA LEU A 281 -3.51 2.54 15.38
C LEU A 281 -4.30 3.55 14.54
N GLU A 282 -3.60 4.42 13.80
CA GLU A 282 -4.27 5.43 12.97
C GLU A 282 -5.07 4.78 11.83
N SER A 283 -4.41 3.91 11.06
CA SER A 283 -5.01 3.18 9.95
C SER A 283 -6.19 2.31 10.39
N ALA A 284 -6.03 1.57 11.50
CA ALA A 284 -7.09 0.76 12.08
C ALA A 284 -8.27 1.62 12.55
N ALA A 285 -8.02 2.77 13.19
CA ALA A 285 -9.08 3.67 13.61
C ALA A 285 -9.85 4.27 12.43
N LEU A 286 -9.17 4.63 11.34
CA LEU A 286 -9.82 5.11 10.12
C LEU A 286 -10.69 4.02 9.49
N ILE A 287 -10.22 2.78 9.43
CA ILE A 287 -11.00 1.64 8.94
C ILE A 287 -12.21 1.37 9.84
N VAL A 288 -12.06 1.43 11.17
CA VAL A 288 -13.21 1.31 12.09
C VAL A 288 -14.22 2.44 11.86
N CYS A 289 -13.76 3.67 11.55
CA CYS A 289 -14.63 4.80 11.25
C CYS A 289 -15.41 4.67 9.93
N MET A 290 -15.04 3.71 9.06
CA MET A 290 -15.82 3.36 7.87
C MET A 290 -17.01 2.44 8.21
N ASP A 291 -16.96 1.74 9.35
CA ASP A 291 -18.03 0.88 9.83
C ASP A 291 -19.02 1.67 10.71
N SER A 292 -20.31 1.35 10.59
CA SER A 292 -21.38 2.01 11.36
C SER A 292 -21.19 1.90 12.89
N VAL A 293 -20.41 0.93 13.37
CA VAL A 293 -20.10 0.77 14.80
C VAL A 293 -19.41 2.00 15.38
N ALA A 294 -18.63 2.75 14.59
CA ALA A 294 -17.93 3.94 15.08
C ALA A 294 -18.91 5.03 15.54
N GLU A 295 -19.96 5.28 14.77
CA GLU A 295 -20.98 6.29 15.11
C GLU A 295 -21.82 5.85 16.30
N SER A 296 -22.21 4.58 16.37
CA SER A 296 -22.89 4.01 17.54
C SER A 296 -22.04 4.05 18.80
N LEU A 297 -20.75 3.70 18.70
CA LEU A 297 -19.81 3.76 19.82
C LEU A 297 -19.63 5.20 20.31
N PHE A 298 -19.47 6.16 19.38
CA PHE A 298 -19.35 7.57 19.71
C PHE A 298 -20.59 8.09 20.47
N ARG A 299 -21.80 7.82 19.96
CA ARG A 299 -23.05 8.20 20.61
C ARG A 299 -23.21 7.56 21.99
N ALA A 300 -22.90 6.27 22.12
CA ALA A 300 -22.94 5.58 23.42
C ALA A 300 -21.95 6.18 24.43
N MET A 301 -20.75 6.56 23.99
CA MET A 301 -19.74 7.21 24.84
C MET A 301 -20.16 8.62 25.25
N GLN A 302 -20.77 9.40 24.35
CA GLN A 302 -21.33 10.71 24.67
C GLN A 302 -22.48 10.61 25.67
N ALA A 303 -23.43 9.71 25.45
CA ALA A 303 -24.55 9.49 26.36
C ALA A 303 -24.05 9.10 27.76
N ARG A 304 -23.05 8.21 27.84
CA ARG A 304 -22.43 7.83 29.12
C ARG A 304 -21.76 9.02 29.81
N ALA A 305 -21.02 9.84 29.08
CA ALA A 305 -20.35 11.02 29.63
C ALA A 305 -21.37 12.07 30.12
N ALA A 306 -22.51 12.18 29.45
CA ALA A 306 -23.61 13.07 29.81
C ALA A 306 -24.57 12.50 30.87
N GLY A 307 -24.34 11.27 31.37
CA GLY A 307 -25.24 10.60 32.32
C GLY A 307 -26.62 10.24 31.76
N GLN A 308 -26.74 10.15 30.43
CA GLN A 308 -27.98 9.83 29.73
C GLN A 308 -28.22 8.31 29.66
N PRO A 309 -29.49 7.85 29.58
CA PRO A 309 -29.79 6.44 29.42
C PRO A 309 -29.22 5.89 28.11
N PRO A 310 -28.95 4.56 28.02
CA PRO A 310 -28.47 3.95 26.79
C PRO A 310 -29.48 4.13 25.65
N GLN A 311 -29.04 4.75 24.55
CA GLN A 311 -29.88 4.98 23.36
C GLN A 311 -29.57 4.00 22.23
N GLU A 312 -28.40 3.36 22.26
CA GLU A 312 -27.98 2.41 21.24
C GLU A 312 -28.61 1.04 21.46
N LYS A 313 -28.88 0.34 20.34
CA LYS A 313 -29.42 -1.03 20.35
C LYS A 313 -28.52 -2.01 21.11
N HIS A 314 -27.21 -1.80 21.05
CA HIS A 314 -26.22 -2.64 21.68
C HIS A 314 -25.61 -1.95 22.90
N PRO A 315 -25.33 -2.70 23.99
CA PRO A 315 -24.70 -2.13 25.16
C PRO A 315 -23.26 -1.70 24.84
N LEU A 316 -22.78 -0.64 25.50
CA LEU A 316 -21.48 -0.05 25.25
C LEU A 316 -20.30 -1.06 25.26
N PRO A 317 -20.22 -2.04 26.19
CA PRO A 317 -19.17 -3.07 26.13
C PRO A 317 -19.14 -3.85 24.82
N PHE A 318 -20.30 -4.19 24.27
CA PHE A 318 -20.38 -4.94 23.01
C PHE A 318 -20.03 -4.06 21.80
N LEU A 319 -20.38 -2.77 21.81
CA LEU A 319 -19.94 -1.82 20.78
C LEU A 319 -18.41 -1.67 20.78
N LEU A 320 -17.78 -1.66 21.96
CA LEU A 320 -16.33 -1.67 22.09
C LEU A 320 -15.72 -2.95 21.50
N GLU A 321 -16.28 -4.12 21.83
CA GLU A 321 -15.84 -5.40 21.28
C GLU A 321 -15.98 -5.44 19.75
N GLN A 322 -17.08 -4.90 19.19
CA GLN A 322 -17.27 -4.81 17.74
C GLN A 322 -16.24 -3.89 17.08
N ALA A 323 -15.95 -2.72 17.66
CA ALA A 323 -14.94 -1.80 17.13
C ALA A 323 -13.54 -2.43 17.17
N VAL A 324 -13.21 -3.14 18.26
CA VAL A 324 -11.97 -3.91 18.37
C VAL A 324 -11.95 -5.03 17.34
N ALA A 325 -13.05 -5.76 17.14
CA ALA A 325 -13.13 -6.84 16.16
C ALA A 325 -12.85 -6.35 14.73
N VAL A 326 -13.41 -5.21 14.31
CA VAL A 326 -13.08 -4.57 13.02
C VAL A 326 -11.59 -4.22 12.96
N ALA A 327 -11.05 -3.59 14.01
CA ALA A 327 -9.64 -3.22 14.06
C ALA A 327 -8.71 -4.45 13.98
N LEU A 328 -9.04 -5.57 14.63
CA LEU A 328 -8.25 -6.81 14.58
C LEU A 328 -8.11 -7.34 13.16
N GLY A 329 -9.23 -7.39 12.42
CA GLY A 329 -9.21 -7.82 11.03
C GLY A 329 -8.38 -6.90 10.14
N ALA A 330 -8.53 -5.59 10.34
CA ALA A 330 -7.76 -4.60 9.61
C ALA A 330 -6.25 -4.70 9.88
N VAL A 331 -5.86 -4.73 11.16
CA VAL A 331 -4.46 -4.86 11.58
C VAL A 331 -3.83 -6.12 11.00
N LEU A 332 -4.52 -7.27 11.02
CA LEU A 332 -3.98 -8.51 10.49
C LEU A 332 -3.63 -8.41 8.99
N VAL A 333 -4.54 -7.86 8.18
CA VAL A 333 -4.32 -7.66 6.75
C VAL A 333 -3.19 -6.65 6.52
N LEU A 334 -3.20 -5.52 7.22
CA LEU A 334 -2.20 -4.47 7.05
C LEU A 334 -0.80 -4.93 7.44
N SER A 335 -0.64 -5.60 8.59
CA SER A 335 0.62 -6.16 9.05
C SER A 335 1.16 -7.17 8.03
N GLN A 336 0.33 -8.15 7.65
CA GLN A 336 0.77 -9.21 6.74
C GLN A 336 1.11 -8.66 5.35
N SER A 337 0.26 -7.80 4.80
CA SER A 337 0.48 -7.15 3.52
C SER A 337 1.80 -6.38 3.52
N ARG A 338 2.10 -5.68 4.60
CA ARG A 338 3.33 -4.91 4.73
C ARG A 338 4.57 -5.81 4.84
N GLU A 339 4.52 -6.86 5.64
CA GLU A 339 5.62 -7.82 5.73
C GLU A 339 5.90 -8.49 4.38
N GLN A 340 4.86 -8.89 3.66
CA GLN A 340 4.97 -9.51 2.35
C GLN A 340 5.45 -8.52 1.28
N PHE A 341 5.00 -7.27 1.34
CA PHE A 341 5.50 -6.21 0.48
C PHE A 341 6.98 -5.96 0.73
N LEU A 342 7.41 -5.78 1.98
CA LEU A 342 8.81 -5.64 2.34
C LEU A 342 9.64 -6.88 1.94
N GLY A 343 9.06 -8.08 2.03
CA GLY A 343 9.67 -9.31 1.56
C GLY A 343 9.87 -9.35 0.04
N ALA A 344 8.88 -8.88 -0.73
CA ALA A 344 8.99 -8.73 -2.18
C ALA A 344 10.05 -7.68 -2.57
N LEU A 345 10.17 -6.63 -1.76
CA LEU A 345 11.24 -5.65 -1.89
C LEU A 345 12.62 -6.19 -1.50
N GLY A 346 12.75 -7.37 -0.89
CA GLY A 346 14.06 -7.96 -0.54
C GLY A 346 14.97 -8.23 -1.76
N ALA A 347 14.40 -8.28 -2.97
CA ALA A 347 15.15 -8.27 -4.22
C ALA A 347 15.76 -6.89 -4.54
N LEU A 348 15.15 -5.82 -4.03
CA LEU A 348 15.68 -4.46 -4.00
C LEU A 348 16.54 -4.32 -2.72
N ARG A 349 17.65 -3.60 -2.81
CA ARG A 349 18.73 -3.69 -1.81
C ARG A 349 18.29 -3.30 -0.39
N SER A 350 18.90 -3.95 0.61
CA SER A 350 18.50 -3.91 2.03
C SER A 350 18.68 -2.56 2.73
N ASP A 351 19.51 -1.66 2.21
CA ASP A 351 19.87 -0.37 2.82
C ASP A 351 18.72 0.65 2.84
N GLU A 352 17.65 0.41 2.07
CA GLU A 352 16.57 1.37 1.88
C GLU A 352 15.22 0.88 2.47
N LEU A 353 15.19 -0.35 3.01
CA LEU A 353 13.97 -0.97 3.53
C LEU A 353 13.39 -0.21 4.73
N GLU A 354 14.22 0.39 5.60
CA GLU A 354 13.74 1.20 6.73
C GLU A 354 13.03 2.49 6.27
N ALA A 355 13.52 3.12 5.20
CA ALA A 355 12.90 4.31 4.63
C ALA A 355 11.56 3.96 3.98
N VAL A 356 11.50 2.87 3.21
CA VAL A 356 10.23 2.37 2.65
C VAL A 356 9.25 2.02 3.77
N ARG A 357 9.75 1.37 4.82
CA ARG A 357 8.97 0.94 5.98
C ARG A 357 8.25 2.11 6.66
N ALA A 358 8.91 3.27 6.78
CA ALA A 358 8.32 4.48 7.34
C ALA A 358 7.31 5.14 6.38
N LEU A 359 7.60 5.14 5.08
CA LEU A 359 6.71 5.73 4.06
C LEU A 359 5.43 4.91 3.84
N ALA A 360 5.50 3.58 3.97
CA ALA A 360 4.38 2.66 3.73
C ALA A 360 3.33 2.59 4.86
N GLN A 361 3.49 3.35 5.95
CA GLN A 361 2.52 3.36 7.06
C GLN A 361 1.21 4.07 6.70
N GLY A 362 1.24 4.98 5.72
CA GLY A 362 0.06 5.74 5.28
C GLY A 362 -0.77 4.99 4.24
N LEU A 363 -2.08 4.88 4.49
CA LEU A 363 -3.04 4.30 3.53
C LEU A 363 -3.58 5.30 2.50
N SER A 364 -3.18 6.58 2.56
CA SER A 364 -3.60 7.55 1.55
C SER A 364 -2.82 7.38 0.25
N ILE A 365 -3.44 7.76 -0.86
CA ILE A 365 -2.79 7.78 -2.17
C ILE A 365 -1.51 8.63 -2.16
N ASP A 366 -1.52 9.79 -1.52
CA ASP A 366 -0.34 10.66 -1.45
C ASP A 366 0.85 9.95 -0.76
N SER A 367 0.58 9.08 0.21
CA SER A 367 1.62 8.27 0.86
C SER A 367 2.11 7.15 -0.06
N LEU A 368 1.20 6.46 -0.75
CA LEU A 368 1.57 5.42 -1.72
C LEU A 368 2.35 5.98 -2.92
N GLU A 369 2.02 7.18 -3.38
CA GLU A 369 2.74 7.87 -4.45
C GLU A 369 4.19 8.18 -4.04
N ARG A 370 4.40 8.64 -2.81
CA ARG A 370 5.76 8.82 -2.26
C ARG A 370 6.52 7.50 -2.20
N VAL A 371 5.87 6.42 -1.80
CA VAL A 371 6.48 5.07 -1.80
C VAL A 371 6.85 4.65 -3.22
N LEU A 372 5.95 4.80 -4.19
CA LEU A 372 6.20 4.46 -5.60
C LEU A 372 7.42 5.17 -6.17
N PHE A 373 7.46 6.51 -6.04
CA PHE A 373 8.60 7.27 -6.57
C PHE A 373 9.90 6.94 -5.85
N PHE A 374 9.85 6.70 -4.55
CA PHE A 374 11.01 6.22 -3.81
C PHE A 374 11.50 4.87 -4.35
N LEU A 375 10.59 3.91 -4.58
CA LEU A 375 10.94 2.59 -5.13
C LEU A 375 11.51 2.65 -6.55
N LEU A 376 10.97 3.52 -7.40
CA LEU A 376 11.53 3.76 -8.74
C LEU A 376 12.94 4.38 -8.63
N GLU A 377 13.14 5.34 -7.71
CA GLU A 377 14.44 5.96 -7.44
C GLU A 377 15.46 4.90 -7.00
N SER A 378 15.08 4.10 -6.01
CA SER A 378 15.84 2.98 -5.45
C SER A 378 16.21 1.94 -6.50
N ALA A 379 15.25 1.51 -7.31
CA ALA A 379 15.48 0.54 -8.37
C ALA A 379 16.43 1.07 -9.43
N PHE A 380 16.36 2.36 -9.78
CA PHE A 380 17.29 2.96 -10.74
C PHE A 380 18.72 3.04 -10.20
N VAL A 381 18.87 3.40 -8.91
CA VAL A 381 20.17 3.32 -8.24
C VAL A 381 20.69 1.90 -8.21
N GLY A 382 19.82 0.92 -7.90
CA GLY A 382 20.12 -0.50 -7.91
C GLY A 382 20.68 -0.96 -9.26
N LEU A 383 19.98 -0.64 -10.35
CA LEU A 383 20.39 -0.93 -11.72
C LEU A 383 21.79 -0.37 -12.02
N LEU A 384 22.04 0.91 -11.74
CA LEU A 384 23.35 1.53 -11.99
C LEU A 384 24.46 0.90 -11.14
N ARG A 385 24.17 0.55 -9.88
CA ARG A 385 25.12 -0.12 -8.98
C ARG A 385 25.43 -1.55 -9.44
N ASP A 386 24.44 -2.26 -9.97
CA ASP A 386 24.63 -3.61 -10.50
C ASP A 386 25.51 -3.60 -11.76
N MET A 387 25.33 -2.60 -12.62
CA MET A 387 26.24 -2.36 -13.74
C MET A 387 27.66 -1.99 -13.27
N ALA A 388 27.79 -1.28 -12.14
CA ALA A 388 29.09 -0.92 -11.56
C ALA A 388 29.76 -2.05 -10.77
N ARG A 389 29.06 -3.17 -10.49
CA ARG A 389 29.47 -4.19 -9.50
C ARG A 389 30.88 -4.72 -9.74
N ASP A 390 31.19 -5.09 -10.98
CA ASP A 390 32.50 -5.65 -11.34
C ASP A 390 33.63 -4.62 -11.43
N GLU A 391 33.30 -3.33 -11.36
CA GLU A 391 34.27 -2.24 -11.50
C GLU A 391 34.82 -1.74 -10.17
N GLY A 392 34.18 -2.12 -9.06
CA GLY A 392 34.60 -1.78 -7.70
C GLY A 392 34.76 -0.27 -7.52
N ALA A 393 35.88 0.16 -6.94
CA ALA A 393 36.15 1.57 -6.62
C ALA A 393 36.39 2.49 -7.83
N LYS A 394 36.45 1.96 -9.06
CA LYS A 394 36.62 2.78 -10.27
C LYS A 394 35.37 3.60 -10.58
N VAL A 395 34.20 3.11 -10.17
CA VAL A 395 32.90 3.71 -10.47
C VAL A 395 32.15 3.96 -9.18
N THR A 396 31.68 5.18 -8.98
CA THR A 396 30.83 5.55 -7.85
C THR A 396 29.52 6.12 -8.35
N ILE A 397 28.40 5.64 -7.80
CA ILE A 397 27.07 6.18 -8.08
C ILE A 397 26.73 7.22 -7.02
N LYS A 398 26.39 8.44 -7.44
CA LYS A 398 25.95 9.53 -6.56
C LYS A 398 24.58 10.04 -6.98
N THR A 399 23.73 10.37 -6.02
CA THR A 399 22.45 11.03 -6.27
C THR A 399 22.53 12.48 -5.84
N ALA A 400 22.07 13.39 -6.69
CA ALA A 400 21.90 14.80 -6.36
C ALA A 400 20.42 15.18 -6.48
N ALA A 401 19.95 15.99 -5.54
CA ALA A 401 18.56 16.43 -5.47
C ALA A 401 18.50 17.96 -5.39
N MET A 402 17.61 18.55 -6.19
CA MET A 402 17.35 19.99 -6.17
C MET A 402 15.85 20.24 -6.28
N ARG A 403 15.32 21.22 -5.53
CA ARG A 403 13.91 21.58 -5.61
C ARG A 403 13.65 22.49 -6.81
N ARG A 404 12.54 22.26 -7.51
CA ARG A 404 12.10 23.08 -8.64
C ARG A 404 10.90 23.95 -8.28
N SER A 405 10.80 25.11 -8.91
CA SER A 405 9.59 25.94 -8.85
C SER A 405 9.20 26.38 -10.26
N PRO A 406 7.90 26.38 -10.59
CA PRO A 406 7.43 26.92 -11.86
C PRO A 406 7.79 28.40 -11.99
N VAL A 407 8.27 28.82 -13.15
CA VAL A 407 8.58 30.22 -13.46
C VAL A 407 7.39 31.15 -13.14
N PRO A 408 6.13 30.83 -13.53
CA PRO A 408 4.98 31.68 -13.22
C PRO A 408 4.74 31.86 -11.73
N ALA A 409 4.94 30.80 -10.93
CA ALA A 409 4.75 30.84 -9.49
C ALA A 409 5.80 31.71 -8.79
N VAL A 410 7.06 31.67 -9.26
CA VAL A 410 8.14 32.54 -8.76
C VAL A 410 7.91 33.99 -9.19
N GLU A 411 7.41 34.22 -10.41
CA GLU A 411 7.14 35.57 -10.91
C GLU A 411 5.98 36.26 -10.19
N ALA A 412 4.96 35.49 -9.77
CA ALA A 412 3.86 36.00 -8.93
C ALA A 412 4.35 36.59 -7.59
N LEU A 413 5.53 36.18 -7.09
CA LEU A 413 6.12 36.74 -5.88
C LEU A 413 6.60 38.19 -6.04
N ALA A 414 6.73 38.70 -7.27
CA ALA A 414 7.08 40.10 -7.50
C ALA A 414 6.05 41.05 -6.84
N ALA A 415 4.77 40.68 -6.85
CA ALA A 415 3.69 41.41 -6.18
C ALA A 415 3.85 41.46 -4.64
N ARG A 416 4.70 40.59 -4.07
CA ARG A 416 5.01 40.52 -2.64
C ARG A 416 6.41 41.06 -2.31
N GLY A 417 7.05 41.79 -3.23
CA GLY A 417 8.36 42.42 -2.99
C GLY A 417 9.58 41.58 -3.42
N LEU A 418 9.39 40.53 -4.23
CA LEU A 418 10.52 39.80 -4.80
C LEU A 418 11.21 40.62 -5.90
N THR A 419 12.41 41.11 -5.63
CA THR A 419 13.25 41.81 -6.62
C THR A 419 14.03 40.82 -7.50
N ARG A 420 14.48 41.27 -8.68
CA ARG A 420 15.32 40.48 -9.59
C ARG A 420 16.60 39.97 -8.91
N ILE A 421 17.21 40.78 -8.04
CA ILE A 421 18.40 40.41 -7.28
C ILE A 421 18.08 39.27 -6.32
N ARG A 422 17.03 39.42 -5.48
CA ARG A 422 16.57 38.36 -4.56
C ARG A 422 16.22 37.07 -5.33
N LYS A 423 15.52 37.17 -6.47
CA LYS A 423 15.23 36.03 -7.36
C LYS A 423 16.51 35.32 -7.79
N SER A 424 17.51 36.04 -8.26
CA SER A 424 18.78 35.45 -8.73
C SER A 424 19.63 34.84 -7.60
N GLN A 425 19.44 35.25 -6.35
CA GLN A 425 20.18 34.69 -5.21
C GLN A 425 19.54 33.40 -4.69
N ILE A 426 18.21 33.27 -4.79
CA ILE A 426 17.48 32.10 -4.32
C ILE A 426 17.35 31.03 -5.42
N TRP A 427 17.16 31.44 -6.67
CA TRP A 427 16.94 30.54 -7.80
C TRP A 427 18.00 30.66 -8.90
N MET A 428 18.14 29.59 -9.68
CA MET A 428 18.82 29.56 -10.98
C MET A 428 17.92 28.92 -12.03
N ALA A 429 18.17 29.20 -13.31
CA ALA A 429 17.43 28.56 -14.39
C ALA A 429 17.68 27.04 -14.37
N ASP A 430 16.63 26.25 -14.60
CA ASP A 430 16.82 24.83 -14.85
C ASP A 430 17.32 24.63 -16.30
N PRO A 431 18.53 24.06 -16.52
CA PRO A 431 19.08 23.86 -17.87
C PRO A 431 18.30 22.83 -18.70
N THR A 432 17.42 22.05 -18.08
CA THR A 432 16.67 20.94 -18.67
C THR A 432 15.21 21.27 -18.92
N ARG A 433 14.68 22.32 -18.26
CA ARG A 433 13.28 22.75 -18.36
C ARG A 433 13.18 24.27 -18.27
N SER A 434 12.88 24.94 -19.38
CA SER A 434 12.85 26.40 -19.46
C SER A 434 11.71 27.06 -18.67
N ASP A 435 10.67 26.31 -18.36
CA ASP A 435 9.51 26.72 -17.57
C ASP A 435 9.73 26.59 -16.04
N MET A 436 10.90 26.11 -15.63
CA MET A 436 11.23 25.82 -14.23
C MET A 436 12.50 26.55 -13.76
N LEU A 437 12.53 26.84 -12.45
CA LEU A 437 13.70 27.37 -11.74
C LEU A 437 14.12 26.41 -10.64
N LEU A 438 15.42 26.28 -10.42
CA LEU A 438 16.01 25.47 -9.35
C LEU A 438 16.32 26.35 -8.14
N PHE A 439 15.96 25.88 -6.94
CA PHE A 439 16.48 26.48 -5.72
C PHE A 439 17.99 26.22 -5.60
N LYS A 440 18.75 27.26 -5.26
CA LYS A 440 20.19 27.16 -5.00
C LYS A 440 20.50 26.54 -3.64
N THR A 441 19.59 26.66 -2.68
CA THR A 441 19.71 26.09 -1.34
C THR A 441 19.28 24.61 -1.33
N ARG A 442 19.91 23.80 -0.47
CA ARG A 442 19.61 22.36 -0.35
C ARG A 442 18.68 22.02 0.80
N THR A 443 18.63 22.86 1.84
CA THR A 443 17.80 22.61 3.03
C THR A 443 16.91 23.81 3.35
N ALA A 444 15.80 23.54 4.05
CA ALA A 444 14.89 24.59 4.52
C ALA A 444 15.60 25.58 5.46
N GLN A 445 16.56 25.09 6.26
CA GLN A 445 17.37 25.93 7.13
C GLN A 445 18.29 26.87 6.34
N GLN A 446 18.96 26.37 5.29
CA GLN A 446 19.76 27.22 4.40
C GLN A 446 18.90 28.29 3.72
N LEU A 447 17.70 27.92 3.28
CA LEU A 447 16.74 28.86 2.69
C LEU A 447 16.32 29.92 3.72
N ALA A 448 15.97 29.51 4.95
CA ALA A 448 15.59 30.43 6.02
C ALA A 448 16.70 31.44 6.34
N SER A 449 17.95 30.97 6.49
CA SER A 449 19.10 31.84 6.71
C SER A 449 19.33 32.79 5.54
N LEU A 450 19.22 32.31 4.29
CA LEU A 450 19.36 33.16 3.11
C LEU A 450 18.27 34.25 3.05
N MET A 451 17.02 33.91 3.36
CA MET A 451 15.93 34.89 3.40
C MET A 451 16.14 35.97 4.47
N GLN A 452 16.73 35.62 5.61
CA GLN A 452 17.13 36.57 6.65
C GLN A 452 18.25 37.50 6.17
N VAL A 453 19.28 36.97 5.52
CA VAL A 453 20.39 37.75 4.94
C VAL A 453 19.88 38.72 3.86
N LEU A 454 18.92 38.29 3.06
CA LEU A 454 18.26 39.12 2.03
C LEU A 454 17.25 40.12 2.59
N GLN A 455 17.07 40.15 3.92
CA GLN A 455 16.16 41.04 4.65
C GLN A 455 14.74 41.01 4.07
N MET A 456 14.21 39.82 3.80
CA MET A 456 12.90 39.66 3.20
C MET A 456 11.79 39.88 4.22
N GLU A 457 10.72 40.52 3.78
CA GLU A 457 9.53 40.79 4.58
C GLU A 457 8.79 39.48 4.89
N GLU A 458 8.15 39.38 6.07
CA GLU A 458 7.48 38.15 6.52
C GLU A 458 6.46 37.57 5.51
N PRO A 459 5.62 38.38 4.83
CA PRO A 459 4.70 37.86 3.81
C PRO A 459 5.39 37.23 2.61
N LEU A 460 6.57 37.72 2.24
CA LEU A 460 7.39 37.18 1.16
C LEU A 460 8.11 35.91 1.61
N GLN A 461 8.65 35.89 2.82
CA GLN A 461 9.24 34.69 3.40
C GLN A 461 8.23 33.54 3.46
N ALA A 462 7.02 33.80 3.94
CA ALA A 462 5.96 32.80 4.00
C ALA A 462 5.62 32.23 2.62
N ALA A 463 5.49 33.09 1.60
CA ALA A 463 5.20 32.65 0.24
C ALA A 463 6.34 31.81 -0.37
N VAL A 464 7.61 32.17 -0.09
CA VAL A 464 8.77 31.38 -0.54
C VAL A 464 8.85 30.04 0.18
N ARG A 465 8.51 29.96 1.47
CA ARG A 465 8.43 28.69 2.20
C ARG A 465 7.35 27.77 1.61
N VAL A 466 6.18 28.32 1.29
CA VAL A 466 5.11 27.55 0.63
C VAL A 466 5.58 26.97 -0.71
N LEU A 467 6.30 27.76 -1.53
CA LEU A 467 6.88 27.25 -2.77
C LEU A 467 7.96 26.19 -2.52
N TRP A 468 8.77 26.34 -1.47
CA TRP A 468 9.78 25.34 -1.12
C TRP A 468 9.16 24.02 -0.66
N ASP A 469 8.15 24.07 0.20
CA ASP A 469 7.50 22.90 0.77
C ASP A 469 6.74 22.09 -0.28
N SER A 470 6.12 22.78 -1.25
CA SER A 470 5.40 22.18 -2.38
C SER A 470 6.25 21.92 -3.62
N ALA A 471 7.53 22.31 -3.62
CA ALA A 471 8.40 22.16 -4.79
C ALA A 471 8.68 20.69 -5.13
N PRO A 472 8.43 20.25 -6.37
CA PRO A 472 8.87 18.94 -6.83
C PRO A 472 10.40 18.85 -6.81
N ILE A 473 10.91 17.65 -6.55
CA ILE A 473 12.35 17.41 -6.46
C ILE A 473 12.86 16.89 -7.80
N ARG A 474 13.78 17.63 -8.40
CA ARG A 474 14.66 17.13 -9.47
C ARG A 474 15.66 16.15 -8.88
N ARG A 475 15.78 14.97 -9.48
CA ARG A 475 16.80 13.98 -9.16
C ARG A 475 17.75 13.81 -10.34
N ASP A 476 19.05 13.97 -10.06
CA ASP A 476 20.13 13.68 -10.98
C ASP A 476 20.92 12.49 -10.43
N PHE A 477 21.17 11.48 -11.26
CA PHE A 477 22.04 10.36 -10.94
C PHE A 477 23.35 10.50 -11.69
N LEU A 478 24.45 10.42 -10.94
CA LEU A 478 25.79 10.66 -11.41
C LEU A 478 26.57 9.35 -11.33
N VAL A 479 26.98 8.82 -12.48
CA VAL A 479 27.98 7.77 -12.57
C VAL A 479 29.34 8.45 -12.68
N VAL A 480 30.11 8.37 -11.59
CA VAL A 480 31.43 9.00 -11.47
C VAL A 480 32.50 7.95 -11.71
N ILE A 481 33.26 8.10 -12.79
CA ILE A 481 34.39 7.25 -13.15
C ILE A 481 35.68 7.95 -12.73
N ASP A 482 36.44 7.32 -11.83
CA ASP A 482 37.74 7.82 -11.37
C ASP A 482 38.86 7.35 -12.32
N LEU A 483 39.39 8.28 -13.11
CA LEU A 483 40.44 7.99 -14.09
C LEU A 483 41.76 7.55 -13.43
N ALA A 484 42.06 7.99 -12.21
CA ALA A 484 43.25 7.56 -11.49
C ALA A 484 43.14 6.10 -11.05
N GLN A 485 41.96 5.66 -10.61
CA GLN A 485 41.70 4.26 -10.28
C GLN A 485 41.69 3.37 -11.52
N VAL A 486 41.14 3.86 -12.63
CA VAL A 486 41.22 3.16 -13.93
C VAL A 486 42.69 3.02 -14.35
N ALA A 487 43.48 4.09 -14.30
CA ALA A 487 44.90 4.05 -14.67
C ALA A 487 45.76 3.10 -13.82
N ARG A 488 45.37 2.84 -12.56
CA ARG A 488 46.06 1.86 -11.70
C ARG A 488 45.75 0.40 -12.07
N THR A 489 44.63 0.15 -12.73
CA THR A 489 44.10 -1.20 -12.97
C THR A 489 44.17 -1.64 -14.43
N THR A 490 44.56 -0.75 -15.35
CA THR A 490 44.77 -1.08 -16.78
C THR A 490 45.95 -0.33 -17.38
N GLN A 491 46.61 -0.96 -18.36
CA GLN A 491 47.62 -0.31 -19.19
C GLN A 491 47.00 0.56 -20.30
N ASN A 492 45.75 0.31 -20.67
CA ASN A 492 45.03 1.04 -21.72
C ASN A 492 43.79 1.74 -21.14
N VAL A 493 44.02 2.92 -20.56
CA VAL A 493 42.97 3.75 -19.94
C VAL A 493 41.89 4.14 -20.94
N LYS A 494 42.26 4.44 -22.19
CA LYS A 494 41.29 4.85 -23.23
C LYS A 494 40.33 3.72 -23.58
N ALA A 495 40.85 2.49 -23.75
CA ALA A 495 40.02 1.32 -24.03
C ALA A 495 39.09 1.01 -22.85
N LYS A 496 39.61 1.00 -21.61
CA LYS A 496 38.77 0.73 -20.43
C LYS A 496 37.74 1.83 -20.19
N LEU A 497 38.08 3.10 -20.43
CA LEU A 497 37.11 4.20 -20.35
C LEU A 497 36.01 4.03 -21.41
N ALA A 498 36.36 3.67 -22.65
CA ALA A 498 35.37 3.41 -23.69
C ALA A 498 34.46 2.22 -23.34
N GLU A 499 35.02 1.15 -22.75
CA GLU A 499 34.25 0.01 -22.23
C GLU A 499 33.28 0.45 -21.13
N LEU A 500 33.73 1.25 -20.16
CA LEU A 500 32.87 1.77 -19.08
C LEU A 500 31.77 2.68 -19.64
N LEU A 501 32.10 3.57 -20.57
CA LEU A 501 31.12 4.44 -21.22
C LEU A 501 30.11 3.62 -22.04
N THR A 502 30.54 2.56 -22.72
CA THR A 502 29.65 1.62 -23.43
C THR A 502 28.77 0.86 -22.45
N LYS A 503 29.33 0.40 -21.33
CA LYS A 503 28.59 -0.31 -20.27
C LYS A 503 27.42 0.53 -19.78
N PHE A 504 27.64 1.83 -19.55
CA PHE A 504 26.59 2.76 -19.13
C PHE A 504 25.80 3.38 -20.31
N GLY A 505 25.89 2.85 -21.52
CA GLY A 505 25.07 3.30 -22.66
C GLY A 505 25.44 4.68 -23.22
N ALA A 506 26.63 5.20 -22.89
CA ALA A 506 27.11 6.50 -23.37
C ALA A 506 27.82 6.44 -24.73
N ILE A 507 28.21 5.24 -25.17
CA ILE A 507 28.76 4.97 -26.50
C ILE A 507 27.95 3.82 -27.08
N GLN A 508 27.24 4.05 -28.19
CA GLN A 508 26.58 2.97 -28.91
C GLN A 508 27.62 2.16 -29.68
N THR A 509 27.63 0.84 -29.48
CA THR A 509 28.34 -0.06 -30.39
C THR A 509 27.51 -0.13 -31.68
N PRO A 510 28.08 0.11 -32.87
CA PRO A 510 27.34 -0.10 -34.11
C PRO A 510 26.87 -1.56 -34.16
N PRO A 511 25.65 -1.85 -34.65
CA PRO A 511 25.15 -3.21 -34.76
C PRO A 511 26.17 -4.05 -35.55
N PRO A 512 26.41 -5.31 -35.16
CA PRO A 512 27.34 -6.16 -35.90
C PRO A 512 26.93 -6.17 -37.37
N PRO A 513 27.88 -5.99 -38.31
CA PRO A 513 27.55 -6.04 -39.72
C PRO A 513 26.90 -7.40 -40.02
N VAL A 514 25.72 -7.35 -40.62
CA VAL A 514 25.05 -8.56 -41.12
C VAL A 514 26.03 -9.23 -42.09
N PRO A 515 26.45 -10.50 -41.86
CA PRO A 515 27.35 -11.18 -42.78
C PRO A 515 26.68 -11.27 -44.16
N GLY A 516 27.18 -10.51 -45.14
CA GLY A 516 26.74 -10.58 -46.53
C GLY A 516 26.23 -9.30 -47.18
N ALA A 517 26.20 -8.15 -46.50
CA ALA A 517 25.90 -6.88 -47.15
C ALA A 517 27.18 -6.23 -47.72
N GLU A 518 27.42 -6.39 -49.02
CA GLU A 518 28.47 -5.66 -49.74
C GLU A 518 28.20 -4.14 -49.70
N PRO A 519 29.24 -3.30 -49.54
CA PRO A 519 29.09 -1.86 -49.59
C PRO A 519 28.76 -1.43 -51.03
N ALA A 520 27.60 -0.79 -51.21
CA ALA A 520 27.25 -0.12 -52.46
C ALA A 520 28.31 0.95 -52.76
N ALA A 521 29.08 0.74 -53.83
CA ALA A 521 30.00 1.71 -54.37
C ALA A 521 29.20 2.95 -54.84
N ALA A 522 29.48 4.10 -54.24
CA ALA A 522 28.97 5.38 -54.67
C ALA A 522 29.69 5.83 -55.96
N GLY A 523 28.91 6.13 -57.00
CA GLY A 523 29.33 6.94 -58.14
C GLY A 523 28.98 8.40 -57.93
#